data_AF-A8HVT4-F1
#
_entry.id   AF-A8HVT4-F1
#
_cell.length_a   1.000
_cell.length_b   1.000
_cell.length_c   1.000
_cell.angle_alpha   90.00
_cell.angle_beta   90.00
_cell.angle_gamma   90.00
#
_symmetry.space_group_name_H-M   'P 1'
#
loop_
_entity.id
_entity.type
_entity.pdbx_description
1 polymer ?
#
loop_
_entity_poly.entity_id
_entity_poly.type
_entity_poly.pdbx_seq_one_letter_code
_entity_poly.pdbx_strand_id
1 'polypeptide(L)'
;AYDSAGNLVSVSMETEAFNDALKKDEWGPKQARVETYKGLIFANWDESAPDLDTYLGDAKFYMDTMLDRVEGGTEVIEGIQKWVIPAN
;
A
#
# COMPACT_ATOMS: atom_id res chain seq x y z
N ALA A 1 -17.30 1.53 10.64
CA ALA A 1 -16.90 1.15 9.28
C ALA A 1 -15.77 2.06 8.82
N TYR A 2 -15.00 1.60 7.83
CA TYR A 2 -13.91 2.35 7.22
C TYR A 2 -14.21 2.58 5.74
N ASP A 3 -13.74 3.69 5.19
CA ASP A 3 -13.75 3.91 3.73
C ASP A 3 -12.61 3.14 3.04
N SER A 4 -12.49 3.27 1.71
CA SER A 4 -11.45 2.62 0.91
C SER A 4 -10.04 3.11 1.19
N ALA A 5 -9.87 4.28 1.83
CA ALA A 5 -8.59 4.81 2.27
C ALA A 5 -8.25 4.42 3.72
N GLY A 6 -9.14 3.68 4.38
CA GLY A 6 -8.95 3.26 5.77
C GLY A 6 -9.33 4.33 6.79
N ASN A 7 -10.02 5.41 6.42
CA ASN A 7 -10.49 6.39 7.41
C ASN A 7 -11.67 5.81 8.20
N LEU A 8 -11.70 5.97 9.52
CA LEU A 8 -12.84 5.56 10.33
C LEU A 8 -14.02 6.51 10.06
N VAL A 9 -15.06 6.01 9.38
CA VAL A 9 -16.21 6.85 9.00
C VAL A 9 -17.41 6.69 9.95
N SER A 10 -17.53 5.54 10.61
CA SER A 10 -18.64 5.28 11.53
C SER A 10 -18.27 4.31 12.64
N VAL A 11 -18.93 4.42 13.78
CA VAL A 11 -18.87 3.43 14.87
C VAL A 11 -20.31 3.14 15.32
N SER A 12 -20.61 1.89 15.64
CA SER A 12 -21.95 1.52 16.14
C SER A 12 -22.19 2.17 17.50
N MET A 13 -23.42 2.69 17.72
CA MET A 13 -23.83 3.34 18.98
C MET A 13 -22.88 4.49 19.39
N GLU A 14 -22.42 5.28 18.42
CA GLU A 14 -21.43 6.34 18.65
C GLU A 14 -21.86 7.35 19.73
N THR A 15 -23.10 7.82 19.66
CA THR A 15 -23.64 8.75 20.66
C THR A 15 -23.84 8.06 22.01
N GLU A 16 -24.45 6.87 22.05
CA GLU A 16 -24.80 6.21 23.32
C GLU A 16 -23.59 5.64 24.06
N ALA A 17 -22.58 5.16 23.35
CA ALA A 17 -21.40 4.51 23.92
C ALA A 17 -20.20 5.46 24.05
N PHE A 18 -20.08 6.47 23.18
CA PHE A 18 -18.93 7.37 23.14
C PHE A 18 -19.30 8.85 23.36
N ASN A 19 -20.58 9.19 23.51
CA ASN A 19 -21.06 10.57 23.67
C ASN A 19 -20.51 11.52 22.59
N ASP A 20 -20.39 11.02 21.35
CA ASP A 20 -19.79 11.72 20.21
C ASP A 20 -18.36 12.25 20.45
N ALA A 21 -17.67 11.73 21.48
CA ALA A 21 -16.33 12.18 21.88
C ALA A 21 -15.20 11.44 21.13
N LEU A 22 -15.54 10.45 20.29
CA LEU A 22 -14.55 9.67 19.56
C LEU A 22 -13.98 10.48 18.39
N LYS A 23 -12.68 10.79 18.47
CA LYS A 23 -11.93 11.44 17.39
C LYS A 23 -11.57 10.46 16.28
N LYS A 24 -12.48 10.23 15.35
CA LYS A 24 -12.32 9.17 14.34
C LYS A 24 -11.06 9.27 13.48
N ASP A 25 -10.56 10.47 13.26
CA ASP A 25 -9.32 10.76 12.53
C ASP A 25 -8.07 10.18 13.21
N GLU A 26 -8.09 9.98 14.52
CA GLU A 26 -7.00 9.35 15.28
C GLU A 26 -7.09 7.80 15.33
N TRP A 27 -8.16 7.20 14.79
CA TRP A 27 -8.46 5.76 14.90
C TRP A 27 -8.55 5.02 13.55
N GLY A 28 -7.92 5.55 12.51
CA GLY A 28 -7.63 4.76 11.31
C GLY A 28 -6.64 3.62 11.59
N PRO A 29 -6.62 2.53 10.81
CA PRO A 29 -5.54 1.58 10.87
C PRO A 29 -4.24 2.27 10.44
N LYS A 30 -3.11 1.75 10.90
CA LYS A 30 -1.79 2.25 10.50
C LYS A 30 -1.69 2.28 8.97
N GLN A 31 -1.28 3.42 8.42
CA GLN A 31 -1.12 3.62 6.98
C GLN A 31 0.33 3.39 6.56
N ALA A 32 0.51 2.76 5.39
CA ALA A 32 1.81 2.66 4.72
C ALA A 32 1.91 3.74 3.65
N ARG A 33 3.12 4.26 3.43
CA ARG A 33 3.42 5.05 2.23
C ARG A 33 3.39 4.10 1.04
N VAL A 34 2.59 4.41 0.02
CA VAL A 34 2.45 3.60 -1.19
C VAL A 34 3.02 4.37 -2.37
N GLU A 35 3.90 3.73 -3.12
CA GLU A 35 4.53 4.29 -4.31
C GLU A 35 4.56 3.22 -5.41
N THR A 36 4.57 3.63 -6.66
CA THR A 36 4.52 2.71 -7.81
C THR A 36 5.70 2.90 -8.73
N TYR A 37 6.24 1.80 -9.26
CA TYR A 37 7.28 1.81 -10.29
C TYR A 37 6.88 0.89 -11.45
N LYS A 38 6.60 1.49 -12.63
CA LYS A 38 6.27 0.77 -13.88
C LYS A 38 5.20 -0.32 -13.69
N GLY A 39 4.15 -0.03 -12.93
CA GLY A 39 3.03 -0.95 -12.66
C GLY A 39 3.18 -1.81 -11.40
N LEU A 40 4.39 -1.94 -10.84
CA LEU A 40 4.60 -2.58 -9.55
C LEU A 40 4.22 -1.64 -8.41
N ILE A 41 3.49 -2.14 -7.42
CA ILE A 41 3.05 -1.38 -6.24
C ILE A 41 3.94 -1.77 -5.05
N PHE A 42 4.60 -0.78 -4.45
CA PHE A 42 5.43 -0.93 -3.26
C PHE A 42 4.83 -0.16 -2.09
N ALA A 43 5.14 -0.61 -0.87
CA ALA A 43 4.73 0.06 0.35
C ALA A 43 5.83 0.07 1.41
N ASN A 44 5.92 1.15 2.18
CA ASN A 44 6.86 1.28 3.29
C ASN A 44 6.20 1.94 4.50
N TRP A 45 6.49 1.44 5.70
CA TRP A 45 5.95 1.96 6.96
C TRP A 45 6.80 3.07 7.58
N ASP A 46 8.06 3.22 7.15
CA ASP A 46 8.97 4.24 7.66
C ASP A 46 8.77 5.57 6.93
N GLU A 47 8.32 6.58 7.66
CA GLU A 47 8.10 7.93 7.13
C GLU A 47 9.41 8.64 6.75
N SER A 48 10.52 8.24 7.36
CA SER A 48 11.85 8.84 7.14
C SER A 48 12.66 8.13 6.05
N ALA A 49 12.18 6.98 5.56
CA ALA A 49 12.83 6.26 4.48
C ALA A 49 12.87 7.09 3.17
N PRO A 50 13.87 6.88 2.30
CA PRO A 50 13.88 7.49 0.98
C PRO A 50 12.61 7.13 0.18
N ASP A 51 12.28 7.95 -0.83
CA ASP A 51 11.28 7.60 -1.82
C ASP A 51 11.67 6.34 -2.62
N LEU A 52 10.70 5.73 -3.31
CA LEU A 52 10.90 4.49 -4.05
C LEU A 52 11.93 4.65 -5.17
N ASP A 53 11.94 5.80 -5.86
CA ASP A 53 12.85 6.04 -6.98
C ASP A 53 14.32 6.05 -6.53
N THR A 54 14.57 6.68 -5.39
CA THR A 54 15.88 6.72 -4.71
C THR A 54 16.24 5.35 -4.15
N TYR A 55 15.29 4.64 -3.53
CA TYR A 55 15.51 3.30 -2.98
C TYR A 55 15.91 2.28 -4.07
N LEU A 56 15.24 2.31 -5.22
CA LEU A 56 15.55 1.39 -6.32
C LEU A 56 16.90 1.74 -6.99
N GLY A 57 17.25 3.02 -7.07
CA GLY A 57 18.56 3.47 -7.56
C GLY A 57 18.95 2.81 -8.89
N ASP A 58 20.16 2.28 -8.99
CA ASP A 58 20.67 1.65 -10.21
C ASP A 58 19.97 0.32 -10.58
N ALA A 59 19.19 -0.28 -9.67
CA ALA A 59 18.42 -1.48 -9.96
C ALA A 59 17.34 -1.22 -11.03
N LYS A 60 16.86 0.04 -11.13
CA LYS A 60 15.85 0.48 -12.10
C LYS A 60 16.21 0.09 -13.53
N PHE A 61 17.48 0.28 -13.93
CA PHE A 61 17.96 -0.07 -15.26
C PHE A 61 17.69 -1.54 -15.63
N TYR A 62 17.86 -2.45 -14.68
CA TYR A 62 17.60 -3.87 -14.88
C TYR A 62 16.10 -4.17 -14.87
N MET A 63 15.34 -3.51 -14.00
CA MET A 63 13.89 -3.68 -13.93
C MET A 63 13.18 -3.23 -15.21
N ASP A 64 13.64 -2.13 -15.82
CA ASP A 64 13.08 -1.58 -17.05
C ASP A 64 13.20 -2.56 -18.23
N THR A 65 14.23 -3.42 -18.23
CA THR A 65 14.42 -4.47 -19.25
C THR A 65 13.24 -5.45 -19.31
N MET A 66 12.46 -5.58 -18.23
CA MET A 66 11.23 -6.38 -18.18
C MET A 66 9.97 -5.51 -18.21
N LEU A 67 9.93 -4.45 -17.39
CA LEU A 67 8.72 -3.70 -17.09
C LEU A 67 8.39 -2.62 -18.13
N ASP A 68 9.38 -2.19 -18.94
CA ASP A 68 9.24 -1.06 -19.87
C ASP A 68 9.71 -1.42 -21.28
N ARG A 69 9.47 -2.67 -21.69
CA ARG A 69 9.95 -3.23 -22.97
C ARG A 69 9.26 -2.66 -24.21
N VAL A 70 7.98 -2.32 -24.06
CA VAL A 70 7.11 -1.85 -25.14
C VAL A 70 6.18 -0.78 -24.59
N GLU A 71 5.71 0.09 -25.47
CA GLU A 71 4.66 1.05 -25.14
C GLU A 71 3.43 0.32 -24.60
N GLY A 72 2.94 0.75 -23.44
CA GLY A 72 1.84 0.09 -22.70
C GLY A 72 2.27 -0.65 -21.43
N GLY A 73 3.57 -0.93 -21.24
CA GLY A 73 4.11 -1.52 -20.02
C GLY A 73 3.68 -2.97 -19.79
N THR A 74 3.45 -3.35 -18.53
CA THR A 74 3.10 -4.73 -18.12
C THR A 74 1.85 -4.78 -17.26
N GLU A 75 1.05 -5.83 -17.44
CA GLU A 75 -0.07 -6.19 -16.56
C GLU A 75 0.06 -7.62 -16.03
N VAL A 76 -0.63 -7.90 -14.93
CA VAL A 76 -0.70 -9.24 -14.33
C VAL A 76 -1.90 -9.98 -14.90
N ILE A 77 -1.67 -11.15 -15.50
CA ILE A 77 -2.75 -12.09 -15.80
C ILE A 77 -3.36 -12.56 -14.48
N GLU A 78 -4.68 -12.54 -14.40
CA GLU A 78 -5.41 -12.82 -13.16
C GLU A 78 -5.00 -14.15 -12.49
N GLY A 79 -4.84 -14.10 -11.17
CA GLY A 79 -4.55 -15.25 -10.33
C GLY A 79 -3.19 -15.15 -9.64
N ILE A 80 -3.18 -15.41 -8.33
CA ILE A 80 -1.95 -15.49 -7.53
C ILE A 80 -1.90 -16.86 -6.87
N GLN A 81 -0.89 -17.66 -7.19
CA GLN A 81 -0.64 -18.91 -6.50
C GLN A 81 -0.08 -18.62 -5.09
N LYS A 82 -0.70 -19.20 -4.06
CA LYS A 82 -0.30 -19.02 -2.65
C LYS A 82 -0.03 -20.37 -2.01
N TRP A 83 1.14 -20.54 -1.40
CA TRP A 83 1.52 -21.73 -0.63
C TRP A 83 2.54 -21.35 0.45
N VAL A 84 2.75 -22.24 1.42
CA VAL A 84 3.70 -22.03 2.52
C VAL A 84 4.98 -22.84 2.26
N ILE A 85 6.14 -22.18 2.34
CA ILE A 85 7.46 -22.82 2.39
C ILE A 85 8.07 -22.50 3.76
N PRO A 86 8.38 -23.50 4.61
CA PRO A 86 9.02 -23.28 5.91
C PRO A 86 10.54 -23.05 5.76
N ALA A 87 10.92 -21.91 5.17
CA ALA A 87 12.30 -21.45 5.01
C ALA A 87 12.40 -19.96 5.36
N ASN A 88 13.61 -19.43 5.56
CA ASN A 88 13.85 -17.98 5.65
C ASN A 88 13.94 -17.35 4.26
#